data_AF-A0A5N6UE30-F1
#
_entry.id   AF-A0A5N6UE30-F1
#
_cell.length_a   1.000
_cell.length_b   1.000
_cell.length_c   1.000
_cell.angle_alpha   90.00
_cell.angle_beta   90.00
_cell.angle_gamma   90.00
#
_symmetry.space_group_name_H-M   'P 1'
#
loop_
_entity.id
_entity.type
_entity.pdbx_description
1 polymer ?
#
loop_
_entity_poly.entity_id
_entity_poly.type
_entity_poly.pdbx_seq_one_letter_code
_entity_poly.pdbx_strand_id
1 'polypeptide(L)'
;MQPTVTAARTLVPSATPRFSYSGPDQMIVPERLSAAISNPDIAFFLSVEGTWLDSTELTPQYWSKNLVSPVLFSQALKEAISTYHDTTLNDSTLTRIVEVGPQATLRRPVQQLLESLQVKGETVKYLPSLMKHLPTNTTMTHLVSEIFTAGHAVNLDQVNFGDGPSFTKEILQDLPASVALRWRNYLRVSELQWLPGHMVDSQMIYPAAGFLSMAFEAGAWYASHILGLQESGSLASIELSQISVHPPVIIPKGGDGVEIEIELRPSVEYPGRDLASRHEFIICSSSESGNTMAENCRRSGELVQRPLLEESGR
;
A
#
# COMPACT_ATOMS: atom_id res chain seq x y z
N MET A 1 8.16 -17.35 30.24
CA MET A 1 9.38 -17.86 29.58
C MET A 1 9.39 -17.32 28.16
N GLN A 2 10.39 -16.52 27.80
CA GLN A 2 10.58 -16.03 26.42
C GLN A 2 11.58 -16.96 25.70
N PRO A 3 11.43 -17.20 24.38
CA PRO A 3 12.41 -17.95 23.62
C PRO A 3 13.63 -17.05 23.32
N THR A 4 14.80 -17.46 23.81
CA THR A 4 16.07 -16.77 23.56
C THR A 4 16.55 -17.06 22.14
N VAL A 5 16.59 -16.04 21.27
CA VAL A 5 17.23 -16.17 19.95
C VAL A 5 18.75 -16.13 20.14
N THR A 6 19.39 -17.30 20.11
CA THR A 6 20.85 -17.41 20.17
C THR A 6 21.46 -16.97 18.84
N ALA A 7 21.98 -15.74 18.80
CA ALA A 7 22.72 -15.25 17.63
C ALA A 7 24.00 -16.10 17.40
N ALA A 8 24.01 -16.88 16.32
CA ALA A 8 25.17 -17.68 15.91
C ALA A 8 26.29 -16.75 15.43
N ARG A 9 27.20 -16.41 16.34
CA ARG A 9 28.42 -15.65 16.03
C ARG A 9 29.40 -16.54 15.25
N THR A 10 29.37 -16.48 13.92
CA THR A 10 30.39 -17.10 13.09
C THR A 10 31.72 -16.38 13.27
N LEU A 11 32.61 -16.95 14.06
CA LEU A 11 34.00 -16.49 14.18
C LEU A 11 34.69 -16.61 12.83
N VAL A 12 34.94 -15.49 12.16
CA VAL A 12 35.72 -15.43 10.91
C VAL A 12 37.20 -15.63 11.27
N PRO A 13 37.85 -16.75 10.87
CA PRO A 13 39.29 -16.92 11.05
C PRO A 13 40.02 -16.10 9.98
N SER A 14 41.18 -15.55 10.31
CA SER A 14 41.97 -14.63 9.46
C SER A 14 42.67 -15.27 8.25
N ALA A 15 42.17 -16.39 7.74
CA ALA A 15 42.72 -17.10 6.58
C ALA A 15 41.80 -16.93 5.37
N THR A 16 42.30 -16.28 4.32
CA THR A 16 41.64 -16.21 3.02
C THR A 16 41.46 -17.64 2.46
N PRO A 17 40.22 -18.08 2.17
CA PRO A 17 40.00 -19.39 1.58
C PRO A 17 40.59 -19.40 0.16
N ARG A 18 41.61 -20.23 -0.05
CA ARG A 18 42.17 -20.49 -1.39
C ARG A 18 41.32 -21.55 -2.07
N PHE A 19 40.67 -21.20 -3.17
CA PHE A 19 40.11 -22.18 -4.10
C PHE A 19 41.27 -22.94 -4.77
N SER A 20 41.40 -24.23 -4.44
CA SER A 20 42.38 -25.12 -5.06
C SER A 20 41.68 -26.07 -6.03
N TYR A 21 42.02 -25.96 -7.31
CA TYR A 21 41.55 -26.87 -8.36
C TYR A 21 42.39 -28.16 -8.38
N SER A 22 41.73 -29.32 -8.36
CA SER A 22 42.35 -30.63 -8.50
C SER A 22 41.88 -31.31 -9.80
N GLY A 23 42.27 -30.73 -10.94
CA GLY A 23 41.88 -31.19 -12.27
C GLY A 23 40.63 -30.52 -12.85
N PRO A 24 40.23 -30.89 -14.08
CA PRO A 24 39.19 -30.19 -14.85
C PRO A 24 37.77 -30.33 -14.25
N ASP A 25 37.47 -31.44 -13.56
CA ASP A 25 36.10 -31.78 -13.16
C ASP A 25 35.87 -31.82 -11.63
N GLN A 26 36.86 -31.44 -10.82
CA GLN A 26 36.75 -31.50 -9.35
C GLN A 26 37.23 -30.21 -8.69
N MET A 27 36.26 -29.38 -8.31
CA MET A 27 36.50 -28.29 -7.37
C MET A 27 36.27 -28.77 -5.94
N ILE A 28 37.32 -28.74 -5.12
CA ILE A 28 37.25 -29.10 -3.69
C ILE A 28 36.55 -27.96 -2.94
N VAL A 29 35.26 -28.16 -2.66
CA VAL A 29 34.47 -27.29 -1.80
C VAL A 29 34.84 -27.60 -0.33
N PRO A 30 35.22 -26.60 0.50
CA PRO A 30 35.51 -26.85 1.91
C PRO A 30 34.30 -27.42 2.65
N GLU A 31 34.52 -28.46 3.47
CA GLU A 31 33.51 -29.12 4.32
C GLU A 31 32.69 -28.15 5.18
N ARG A 32 33.24 -26.96 5.48
CA ARG A 32 32.58 -25.90 6.26
C ARG A 32 31.34 -25.30 5.59
N LEU A 33 31.08 -25.59 4.32
CA LEU A 33 29.81 -25.24 3.64
C LEU A 33 28.66 -26.22 3.95
N SER A 34 28.90 -27.29 4.72
CA SER A 34 27.87 -28.25 5.16
C SER A 34 26.88 -27.71 6.20
N ALA A 35 27.05 -26.47 6.68
CA ALA A 35 26.21 -25.90 7.72
C ALA A 35 25.72 -24.50 7.36
N ALA A 36 24.52 -24.39 6.78
CA ALA A 36 23.55 -23.35 7.13
C ALA A 36 22.14 -23.60 6.53
N ILE A 37 21.11 -23.25 7.32
CA ILE A 37 19.71 -22.99 6.93
C ILE A 37 18.90 -24.19 6.39
N SER A 38 18.37 -25.02 7.29
CA SER A 38 17.11 -25.71 7.01
C SER A 38 15.93 -24.85 7.49
N ASN A 39 15.06 -24.46 6.56
CA ASN A 39 13.72 -23.98 6.88
C ASN A 39 12.73 -24.69 5.95
N PRO A 40 11.93 -25.66 6.45
CA PRO A 40 11.01 -26.43 5.62
C PRO A 40 9.90 -25.58 4.99
N ASP A 41 9.65 -24.38 5.53
CA ASP A 41 8.64 -23.45 5.02
C ASP A 41 9.12 -22.66 3.78
N ILE A 42 10.39 -22.78 3.38
CA ILE A 42 10.98 -22.09 2.22
C ILE A 42 11.37 -23.11 1.16
N ALA A 43 10.57 -23.19 0.09
CA ALA A 43 10.87 -24.03 -1.06
C ALA A 43 12.12 -23.54 -1.82
N PHE A 44 13.04 -24.47 -2.11
CA PHE A 44 14.22 -24.21 -2.93
C PHE A 44 14.12 -25.02 -4.23
N PHE A 45 14.26 -24.34 -5.38
CA PHE A 45 14.22 -24.96 -6.71
C PHE A 45 15.64 -25.03 -7.28
N LEU A 46 16.15 -26.23 -7.51
CA LEU A 46 17.52 -26.41 -7.98
C LEU A 46 17.71 -25.93 -9.42
N SER A 47 18.56 -24.95 -9.62
CA SER A 47 19.02 -24.55 -10.96
C SER A 47 20.00 -25.55 -11.62
N VAL A 48 20.25 -26.70 -10.98
CA VAL A 48 21.13 -27.78 -11.50
C VAL A 48 20.33 -29.02 -11.93
N GLU A 49 19.15 -29.24 -11.33
CA GLU A 49 18.32 -30.44 -11.54
C GLU A 49 16.89 -30.10 -12.01
N GLY A 50 16.46 -28.85 -11.80
CA GLY A 50 15.20 -28.32 -12.29
C GLY A 50 13.96 -28.71 -11.47
N THR A 51 14.15 -29.19 -10.25
CA THR A 51 13.10 -29.68 -9.34
C THR A 51 13.13 -28.98 -7.98
N TRP A 52 12.04 -29.10 -7.23
CA TRP A 52 12.00 -28.80 -5.79
C TRP A 52 12.97 -29.71 -5.02
N LEU A 53 13.56 -29.17 -3.94
CA LEU A 53 14.49 -29.87 -3.07
C LEU A 53 14.29 -29.43 -1.62
N ASP A 54 14.49 -30.34 -0.67
CA ASP A 54 14.70 -29.93 0.72
C ASP A 54 16.06 -29.23 0.85
N SER A 55 16.04 -28.08 1.51
CA SER A 55 17.20 -27.36 2.05
C SER A 55 18.30 -28.24 2.66
N THR A 56 17.96 -29.40 3.24
CA THR A 56 18.93 -30.36 3.81
C THR A 56 19.88 -30.97 2.78
N GLU A 57 19.55 -30.95 1.49
CA GLU A 57 20.37 -31.52 0.41
C GLU A 57 21.40 -30.54 -0.18
N LEU A 58 21.51 -29.30 0.35
CA LEU A 58 22.50 -28.27 -0.04
C LEU A 58 23.94 -28.57 0.45
N THR A 59 24.38 -29.80 0.21
CA THR A 59 25.66 -30.39 0.60
C THR A 59 26.88 -29.75 -0.10
N PRO A 60 28.12 -29.94 0.41
CA PRO A 60 29.34 -29.56 -0.31
C PRO A 60 29.43 -30.17 -1.73
N GLN A 61 28.87 -31.37 -1.92
CA GLN A 61 28.75 -32.04 -3.22
C GLN A 61 27.81 -31.28 -4.16
N TYR A 62 26.66 -30.81 -3.67
CA TYR A 62 25.76 -29.93 -4.43
C TYR A 62 26.49 -28.65 -4.89
N TRP A 63 27.20 -27.97 -3.98
CA TRP A 63 27.95 -26.75 -4.33
C TRP A 63 29.07 -26.99 -5.35
N SER A 64 29.72 -28.16 -5.31
CA SER A 64 30.71 -28.55 -6.32
C SER A 64 30.02 -28.78 -7.67
N LYS A 65 28.92 -29.54 -7.68
CA LYS A 65 28.09 -29.82 -8.87
C LYS A 65 27.56 -28.53 -9.52
N ASN A 66 27.10 -27.56 -8.72
CA ASN A 66 26.57 -26.27 -9.17
C ASN A 66 27.59 -25.42 -9.96
N LEU A 67 28.89 -25.59 -9.67
CA LEU A 67 29.95 -24.82 -10.33
C LEU A 67 30.53 -25.50 -11.58
N VAL A 68 30.33 -26.81 -11.75
CA VAL A 68 30.78 -27.57 -12.93
C VAL A 68 29.66 -27.94 -13.92
N SER A 69 28.39 -27.83 -13.51
CA SER A 69 27.22 -28.19 -14.33
C SER A 69 26.56 -26.96 -14.97
N PRO A 70 25.91 -27.10 -16.15
CA PRO A 70 25.10 -26.04 -16.74
C PRO A 70 23.95 -25.59 -15.82
N VAL A 71 23.68 -24.28 -15.77
CA VAL A 71 22.61 -23.69 -14.96
C VAL A 71 21.28 -23.71 -15.72
N LEU A 72 20.38 -24.60 -15.31
CA LEU A 72 19.02 -24.82 -15.83
C LEU A 72 18.00 -23.78 -15.30
N PHE A 73 18.36 -22.50 -15.32
CA PHE A 73 17.57 -21.40 -14.74
C PHE A 73 16.10 -21.40 -15.18
N SER A 74 15.85 -21.46 -16.50
CA SER A 74 14.50 -21.39 -17.05
C SER A 74 13.62 -22.59 -16.67
N GLN A 75 14.23 -23.77 -16.43
CA GLN A 75 13.52 -24.95 -15.97
C GLN A 75 13.11 -24.81 -14.50
N ALA A 76 14.06 -24.45 -13.63
CA ALA A 76 13.79 -24.24 -12.20
C ALA A 76 12.75 -23.13 -11.96
N LEU A 77 12.82 -22.02 -12.69
CA LEU A 77 11.82 -20.95 -12.58
C LEU A 77 10.47 -21.34 -13.17
N LYS A 78 10.43 -22.12 -14.25
CA LYS A 78 9.17 -22.66 -14.79
C LYS A 78 8.50 -23.59 -13.78
N GLU A 79 9.26 -24.46 -13.12
CA GLU A 79 8.74 -25.35 -12.08
C GLU A 79 8.16 -24.53 -10.93
N ALA A 80 8.93 -23.56 -10.39
CA ALA A 80 8.47 -22.68 -9.32
C ALA A 80 7.19 -21.90 -9.67
N ILE A 81 7.08 -21.36 -10.90
CA ILE A 81 5.86 -20.71 -11.37
C ILE A 81 4.72 -21.73 -11.44
N SER A 82 4.93 -22.91 -12.02
CA SER A 82 3.88 -23.92 -12.18
C SER A 82 3.34 -24.44 -10.84
N THR A 83 4.22 -24.64 -9.84
CA THR A 83 3.86 -25.08 -8.49
C THR A 83 2.99 -24.07 -7.73
N TYR A 84 3.21 -22.77 -7.93
CA TYR A 84 2.56 -21.70 -7.14
C TYR A 84 1.59 -20.82 -7.94
N HIS A 85 1.34 -21.10 -9.22
CA HIS A 85 0.41 -20.33 -10.06
C HIS A 85 -0.92 -21.06 -10.33
N ASP A 86 -1.04 -22.36 -10.04
CA ASP A 86 -2.31 -23.07 -10.19
C ASP A 86 -3.32 -22.64 -9.12
N THR A 87 -4.53 -22.28 -9.55
CA THR A 87 -5.46 -21.39 -8.81
C THR A 87 -6.70 -22.10 -8.28
N THR A 88 -6.60 -23.40 -8.01
CA THR A 88 -7.76 -24.18 -7.52
C THR A 88 -7.93 -24.15 -6.00
N LEU A 89 -6.85 -24.19 -5.19
CA LEU A 89 -6.93 -24.12 -3.72
C LEU A 89 -5.64 -23.53 -3.08
N ASN A 90 -5.81 -22.53 -2.18
CA ASN A 90 -4.90 -22.01 -1.12
C ASN A 90 -4.28 -20.60 -1.30
N ASP A 91 -4.02 -19.96 -0.15
CA ASP A 91 -3.45 -18.60 0.05
C ASP A 91 -2.02 -18.38 -0.51
N SER A 92 -1.41 -19.37 -1.15
CA SER A 92 0.01 -19.40 -1.55
C SER A 92 0.24 -19.10 -3.04
N THR A 93 -0.58 -18.23 -3.65
CA THR A 93 -0.40 -17.87 -5.07
C THR A 93 0.86 -17.00 -5.25
N LEU A 94 1.70 -17.34 -6.24
CA LEU A 94 2.85 -16.51 -6.62
C LEU A 94 2.36 -15.18 -7.21
N THR A 95 2.68 -14.07 -6.57
CA THR A 95 2.31 -12.72 -7.05
C THR A 95 3.49 -11.84 -7.43
N ARG A 96 4.70 -12.13 -6.92
CA ARG A 96 5.90 -11.29 -7.08
C ARG A 96 7.14 -12.17 -7.28
N ILE A 97 8.03 -11.75 -8.19
CA ILE A 97 9.36 -12.35 -8.36
C ILE A 97 10.40 -11.28 -8.03
N VAL A 98 11.19 -11.50 -6.97
CA VAL A 98 12.23 -10.55 -6.54
C VAL A 98 13.61 -11.02 -7.01
N GLU A 99 14.29 -10.26 -7.87
CA GLU A 99 15.69 -10.52 -8.22
C GLU A 99 16.61 -9.88 -7.17
N VAL A 100 17.23 -10.72 -6.34
CA VAL A 100 18.28 -10.29 -5.39
C VAL A 100 19.62 -10.25 -6.14
N GLY A 101 20.12 -9.04 -6.39
CA GLY A 101 21.38 -8.84 -7.11
C GLY A 101 21.80 -7.36 -7.19
N PRO A 102 23.01 -7.07 -7.70
CA PRO A 102 23.54 -5.70 -7.84
C PRO A 102 22.87 -4.89 -8.97
N GLN A 103 22.15 -5.57 -9.87
CA GLN A 103 21.38 -4.97 -10.97
C GLN A 103 20.33 -5.98 -11.45
N ALA A 104 19.31 -5.50 -12.17
CA ALA A 104 18.27 -6.29 -12.84
C ALA A 104 18.80 -7.09 -14.06
N THR A 105 19.61 -8.12 -13.83
CA THR A 105 20.26 -8.92 -14.89
C THR A 105 19.29 -9.92 -15.51
N LEU A 106 18.43 -10.55 -14.71
CA LEU A 106 17.52 -11.61 -15.12
C LEU A 106 16.17 -11.10 -15.64
N ARG A 107 15.93 -9.77 -15.61
CA ARG A 107 14.68 -9.13 -16.06
C ARG A 107 14.17 -9.68 -17.40
N ARG A 108 15.02 -9.69 -18.44
CA ARG A 108 14.63 -10.15 -19.79
C ARG A 108 14.33 -11.67 -19.83
N PRO A 109 15.21 -12.57 -19.34
CA PRO A 109 14.89 -13.99 -19.21
C PRO A 109 13.59 -14.27 -18.45
N VAL A 110 13.33 -13.59 -17.33
CA VAL A 110 12.10 -13.78 -16.53
C VAL A 110 10.87 -13.32 -17.32
N GLN A 111 10.91 -12.15 -17.96
CA GLN A 111 9.79 -11.64 -18.76
C GLN A 111 9.45 -12.58 -19.92
N GLN A 112 10.47 -13.02 -20.68
CA GLN A 112 10.28 -13.97 -21.79
C GLN A 112 9.70 -15.32 -21.32
N LEU A 113 10.08 -15.78 -20.13
CA LEU A 113 9.52 -17.00 -19.56
C LEU A 113 8.04 -16.81 -19.15
N LEU A 114 7.71 -15.72 -18.46
CA LEU A 114 6.33 -15.39 -18.08
C LEU A 114 5.41 -15.29 -19.32
N GLU A 115 5.88 -14.61 -20.37
CA GLU A 115 5.20 -14.55 -21.67
C GLU A 115 4.98 -15.94 -22.28
N SER A 116 6.01 -16.81 -22.27
CA SER A 116 5.92 -18.18 -22.79
C SER A 116 4.96 -19.09 -22.01
N LEU A 117 4.72 -18.78 -20.73
CA LEU A 117 3.78 -19.46 -19.84
C LEU A 117 2.40 -18.78 -19.82
N GLN A 118 2.19 -17.75 -20.64
CA GLN A 118 0.96 -16.95 -20.73
C GLN A 118 0.56 -16.26 -19.41
N VAL A 119 1.54 -16.06 -18.51
CA VAL A 119 1.34 -15.35 -17.23
C VAL A 119 1.27 -13.86 -17.50
N LYS A 120 0.13 -13.23 -17.15
CA LYS A 120 -0.04 -11.78 -17.31
C LYS A 120 0.84 -11.02 -16.31
N GLY A 121 1.45 -9.92 -16.76
CA GLY A 121 2.28 -9.06 -15.88
C GLY A 121 1.52 -8.42 -14.71
N GLU A 122 0.19 -8.41 -14.75
CA GLU A 122 -0.70 -8.01 -13.65
C GLU A 122 -0.79 -9.08 -12.54
N THR A 123 -0.66 -10.37 -12.90
CA THR A 123 -0.71 -11.49 -11.94
C THR A 123 0.63 -11.72 -11.25
N VAL A 124 1.74 -11.68 -12.00
CA VAL A 124 3.10 -11.86 -11.46
C VAL A 124 4.00 -10.70 -11.87
N LYS A 125 4.38 -9.87 -10.90
CA LYS A 125 5.25 -8.70 -11.13
C LYS A 125 6.70 -9.00 -10.76
N TYR A 126 7.62 -8.80 -11.72
CA TYR A 126 9.06 -8.87 -11.49
C TYR A 126 9.58 -7.55 -10.85
N LEU A 127 10.40 -7.67 -9.80
CA LEU A 127 10.95 -6.56 -9.02
C LEU A 127 12.46 -6.79 -8.78
N PRO A 128 13.36 -5.90 -9.22
CA PRO A 128 14.79 -6.01 -8.87
C PRO A 128 15.08 -5.39 -7.50
N SER A 129 16.02 -5.96 -6.73
CA SER A 129 16.47 -5.36 -5.47
C SER A 129 17.32 -4.10 -5.66
N LEU A 130 18.16 -4.09 -6.69
CA LEU A 130 19.03 -2.97 -7.04
C LEU A 130 19.03 -2.74 -8.54
N MET A 131 19.34 -1.51 -8.95
CA MET A 131 19.45 -1.13 -10.35
C MET A 131 20.75 -0.36 -10.59
N LYS A 132 21.42 -0.69 -11.69
CA LYS A 132 22.69 -0.08 -12.08
C LYS A 132 22.53 1.44 -12.24
N HIS A 133 23.49 2.21 -11.72
CA HIS A 133 23.52 3.67 -11.75
C HIS A 133 22.40 4.39 -10.96
N LEU A 134 21.67 3.69 -10.07
CA LEU A 134 20.69 4.29 -9.16
C LEU A 134 21.10 4.11 -7.68
N PRO A 135 20.70 5.03 -6.79
CA PRO A 135 21.00 4.90 -5.35
C PRO A 135 20.38 3.63 -4.74
N THR A 136 21.18 2.94 -3.92
CA THR A 136 20.80 1.70 -3.22
C THR A 136 19.59 1.91 -2.31
N ASN A 137 19.53 3.04 -1.59
CA ASN A 137 18.39 3.37 -0.73
C ASN A 137 17.12 3.58 -1.57
N THR A 138 17.14 4.39 -2.62
CA THR A 138 15.97 4.62 -3.49
C THR A 138 15.45 3.32 -4.10
N THR A 139 16.35 2.46 -4.59
CA THR A 139 15.96 1.17 -5.20
C THR A 139 15.40 0.18 -4.18
N MET A 140 15.99 0.09 -2.99
CA MET A 140 15.48 -0.75 -1.90
C MET A 140 14.14 -0.24 -1.33
N THR A 141 14.00 1.08 -1.11
CA THR A 141 12.73 1.70 -0.69
C THR A 141 11.62 1.46 -1.72
N HIS A 142 11.94 1.51 -3.02
CA HIS A 142 10.98 1.18 -4.07
C HIS A 142 10.57 -0.31 -4.04
N LEU A 143 11.53 -1.24 -3.83
CA LEU A 143 11.21 -2.66 -3.66
C LEU A 143 10.28 -2.89 -2.45
N VAL A 144 10.63 -2.31 -1.30
CA VAL A 144 9.82 -2.37 -0.07
C VAL A 144 8.41 -1.84 -0.32
N SER A 145 8.27 -0.68 -0.97
CA SER A 145 6.97 -0.08 -1.31
C SER A 145 6.13 -1.01 -2.18
N GLU A 146 6.71 -1.61 -3.21
CA GLU A 146 6.04 -2.57 -4.11
C GLU A 146 5.59 -3.86 -3.42
N ILE A 147 6.35 -4.34 -2.42
CA ILE A 147 6.00 -5.51 -1.61
C ILE A 147 4.88 -5.16 -0.61
N PHE A 148 5.01 -4.03 0.09
CA PHE A 148 4.03 -3.54 1.08
C PHE A 148 2.68 -3.19 0.45
N THR A 149 2.67 -2.43 -0.66
CA THR A 149 1.44 -2.08 -1.39
C THR A 149 0.77 -3.29 -2.07
N ALA A 150 1.52 -4.38 -2.27
CA ALA A 150 0.99 -5.67 -2.68
C ALA A 150 0.38 -6.50 -1.53
N GLY A 151 0.26 -5.94 -0.32
CA GLY A 151 -0.36 -6.60 0.84
C GLY A 151 0.54 -7.59 1.59
N HIS A 152 1.83 -7.70 1.23
CA HIS A 152 2.76 -8.59 1.93
C HIS A 152 3.25 -7.93 3.23
N ALA A 153 3.46 -8.73 4.27
CA ALA A 153 3.99 -8.24 5.54
C ALA A 153 5.43 -7.73 5.39
N VAL A 154 5.64 -6.44 5.68
CA VAL A 154 6.97 -5.80 5.67
C VAL A 154 7.20 -5.11 7.00
N ASN A 155 8.35 -5.37 7.63
CA ASN A 155 8.75 -4.68 8.85
C ASN A 155 9.32 -3.29 8.51
N LEU A 156 8.44 -2.30 8.39
CA LEU A 156 8.83 -0.91 8.05
C LEU A 156 9.75 -0.28 9.10
N ASP A 157 9.71 -0.70 10.36
CA ASP A 157 10.66 -0.25 11.39
C ASP A 157 12.08 -0.70 11.07
N GLN A 158 12.29 -1.98 10.74
CA GLN A 158 13.60 -2.47 10.31
C GLN A 158 14.07 -1.82 9.00
N VAL A 159 13.16 -1.52 8.08
CA VAL A 159 13.51 -0.84 6.82
C VAL A 159 13.97 0.61 7.06
N ASN A 160 13.28 1.34 7.95
CA ASN A 160 13.57 2.75 8.20
C ASN A 160 14.76 2.97 9.16
N PHE A 161 14.98 2.05 10.11
CA PHE A 161 15.92 2.27 11.22
C PHE A 161 16.99 1.16 11.37
N GLY A 162 16.83 0.01 10.72
CA GLY A 162 17.75 -1.14 10.81
C GLY A 162 17.96 -1.65 12.23
N ASP A 163 19.13 -2.26 12.47
CA ASP A 163 19.63 -2.60 13.81
C ASP A 163 20.28 -1.40 14.54
N GLY A 164 19.96 -0.17 14.12
CA GLY A 164 20.45 1.04 14.76
C GLY A 164 20.02 1.12 16.23
N PRO A 165 20.70 1.94 17.07
CA PRO A 165 20.19 2.21 18.40
C PRO A 165 18.75 2.70 18.26
N SER A 166 17.84 2.10 19.03
CA SER A 166 16.44 2.55 19.05
C SER A 166 16.41 4.00 19.52
N PHE A 167 16.38 4.92 18.57
CA PHE A 167 16.06 6.31 18.81
C PHE A 167 14.75 6.32 19.59
N THR A 168 14.67 7.15 20.63
CA THR A 168 13.38 7.49 21.23
C THR A 168 12.50 8.02 20.10
N LYS A 169 11.57 7.18 19.64
CA LYS A 169 10.59 7.55 18.62
C LYS A 169 9.70 8.60 19.27
N GLU A 170 10.08 9.86 19.16
CA GLU A 170 9.15 10.96 19.37
C GLU A 170 8.07 10.78 18.33
N ILE A 171 6.91 10.31 18.80
CA ILE A 171 5.72 10.28 17.98
C ILE A 171 5.48 11.73 17.58
N LEU A 172 5.55 12.01 16.28
CA LEU A 172 5.06 13.25 15.70
C LEU A 172 3.55 13.31 15.94
N GLN A 173 3.17 13.84 17.12
CA GLN A 173 1.78 14.11 17.48
C GLN A 173 1.16 15.12 16.49
N ASP A 174 2.01 15.96 15.89
CA ASP A 174 1.68 16.98 14.91
C ASP A 174 2.21 16.68 13.49
N LEU A 175 2.34 15.40 13.11
CA LEU A 175 2.07 15.07 11.71
C LEU A 175 0.61 15.45 11.47
N PRO A 176 0.27 16.33 10.49
CA PRO A 176 -1.12 16.73 10.29
C PRO A 176 -1.95 15.48 10.04
N ALA A 177 -2.79 15.12 11.02
CA ALA A 177 -3.42 13.81 11.13
C ALA A 177 -4.49 13.53 10.05
N SER A 178 -4.55 14.38 9.03
CA SER A 178 -5.47 14.27 7.92
C SER A 178 -4.74 14.49 6.60
N VAL A 179 -4.84 13.48 5.74
CA VAL A 179 -4.96 13.71 4.30
C VAL A 179 -6.36 14.29 4.06
N ALA A 180 -6.58 15.49 4.59
CA ALA A 180 -7.83 16.22 4.50
C ALA A 180 -7.95 16.78 3.09
N LEU A 181 -9.01 16.40 2.39
CA LEU A 181 -9.42 17.11 1.19
C LEU A 181 -10.16 18.37 1.62
N ARG A 182 -9.83 19.50 1.00
CA ARG A 182 -10.45 20.78 1.28
C ARG A 182 -10.91 21.44 0.00
N TRP A 183 -12.18 21.85 -0.02
CA TRP A 183 -12.76 22.65 -1.10
C TRP A 183 -13.13 24.01 -0.52
N ARG A 184 -12.69 25.08 -1.20
CA ARG A 184 -13.05 26.46 -0.88
C ARG A 184 -13.96 27.03 -1.95
N ASN A 185 -14.98 27.76 -1.54
CA ASN A 185 -15.89 28.48 -2.43
C ASN A 185 -16.33 29.81 -1.81
N TYR A 186 -16.92 30.70 -2.60
CA TYR A 186 -17.54 31.95 -2.12
C TYR A 186 -19.03 31.92 -2.41
N LEU A 187 -19.87 31.81 -1.38
CA LEU A 187 -21.32 31.85 -1.51
C LEU A 187 -21.78 33.28 -1.83
N ARG A 188 -22.10 33.53 -3.11
CA ARG A 188 -22.59 34.83 -3.61
C ARG A 188 -24.03 34.74 -4.10
N VAL A 189 -24.83 35.78 -3.81
CA VAL A 189 -26.23 35.89 -4.27
C VAL A 189 -26.35 35.91 -5.80
N SER A 190 -25.32 36.41 -6.50
CA SER A 190 -25.24 36.42 -7.97
C SER A 190 -25.17 35.01 -8.59
N GLU A 191 -24.55 34.07 -7.88
CA GLU A 191 -24.34 32.68 -8.32
C GLU A 191 -25.48 31.78 -7.81
N LEU A 192 -25.90 31.99 -6.56
CA LEU A 192 -26.97 31.25 -5.90
C LEU A 192 -28.24 32.11 -5.84
N GLN A 193 -28.82 32.37 -7.02
CA GLN A 193 -29.98 33.25 -7.21
C GLN A 193 -31.25 32.83 -6.45
N TRP A 194 -31.29 31.61 -5.92
CA TRP A 194 -32.36 31.09 -5.07
C TRP A 194 -32.23 31.47 -3.58
N LEU A 195 -31.03 31.88 -3.10
CA LEU A 195 -30.80 32.24 -1.70
C LEU A 195 -31.76 33.33 -1.15
N PRO A 196 -32.15 34.38 -1.90
CA PRO A 196 -33.14 35.35 -1.43
C PRO A 196 -34.51 34.77 -1.07
N GLY A 197 -34.82 33.54 -1.51
CA GLY A 197 -36.02 32.81 -1.10
C GLY A 197 -35.92 32.13 0.27
N HIS A 198 -34.72 31.96 0.84
CA HIS A 198 -34.50 31.30 2.12
C HIS A 198 -34.14 32.32 3.22
N MET A 199 -35.19 32.92 3.78
CA MET A 199 -35.11 34.01 4.75
C MET A 199 -35.61 33.55 6.13
N VAL A 200 -34.86 33.86 7.19
CA VAL A 200 -35.22 33.61 8.60
C VAL A 200 -34.94 34.90 9.37
N ASP A 201 -35.91 35.38 10.16
CA ASP A 201 -35.81 36.64 10.94
C ASP A 201 -35.29 37.85 10.12
N SER A 202 -35.73 37.95 8.85
CA SER A 202 -35.30 38.95 7.86
C SER A 202 -33.82 38.90 7.45
N GLN A 203 -33.09 37.85 7.82
CA GLN A 203 -31.74 37.54 7.37
C GLN A 203 -31.75 36.47 6.27
N MET A 204 -30.87 36.61 5.28
CA MET A 204 -30.64 35.59 4.26
C MET A 204 -29.69 34.55 4.87
N ILE A 205 -30.21 33.36 5.15
CA ILE A 205 -29.44 32.31 5.83
C ILE A 205 -29.18 31.16 4.85
N TYR A 206 -27.97 30.64 4.81
CA TYR A 206 -27.67 29.44 4.04
C TYR A 206 -28.39 28.23 4.64
N PRO A 207 -29.20 27.49 3.87
CA PRO A 207 -30.07 26.44 4.41
C PRO A 207 -29.27 25.23 4.91
N ALA A 208 -29.82 24.54 5.93
CA ALA A 208 -29.26 23.28 6.42
C ALA A 208 -29.11 22.23 5.31
N ALA A 209 -30.06 22.18 4.37
CA ALA A 209 -29.99 21.31 3.20
C ALA A 209 -28.76 21.60 2.31
N GLY A 210 -28.28 22.84 2.24
CA GLY A 210 -27.07 23.18 1.49
C GLY A 210 -25.81 22.58 2.11
N PHE A 211 -25.71 22.56 3.46
CA PHE A 211 -24.61 21.86 4.15
C PHE A 211 -24.61 20.37 3.83
N LEU A 212 -25.79 19.74 3.77
CA LEU A 212 -25.93 18.34 3.39
C LEU A 212 -25.51 18.12 1.93
N SER A 213 -25.95 18.98 1.00
CA SER A 213 -25.51 18.91 -0.41
C SER A 213 -23.99 18.99 -0.54
N MET A 214 -23.32 19.93 0.15
CA MET A 214 -21.86 20.01 0.13
C MET A 214 -21.18 18.75 0.68
N ALA A 215 -21.72 18.16 1.76
CA ALA A 215 -21.21 16.90 2.30
C ALA A 215 -21.40 15.71 1.33
N PHE A 216 -22.55 15.63 0.66
CA PHE A 216 -22.81 14.62 -0.38
C PHE A 216 -21.88 14.76 -1.58
N GLU A 217 -21.70 15.97 -2.12
CA GLU A 217 -20.79 16.22 -3.24
C GLU A 217 -19.33 15.89 -2.91
N ALA A 218 -18.86 16.27 -1.71
CA ALA A 218 -17.51 15.92 -1.24
C ALA A 218 -17.32 14.40 -1.10
N GLY A 219 -18.32 13.70 -0.56
CA GLY A 219 -18.31 12.23 -0.45
C GLY A 219 -18.34 11.53 -1.82
N ALA A 220 -19.16 12.01 -2.75
CA ALA A 220 -19.24 11.49 -4.12
C ALA A 220 -17.94 11.73 -4.91
N TRP A 221 -17.32 12.90 -4.75
CA TRP A 221 -16.02 13.20 -5.33
C TRP A 221 -14.94 12.25 -4.79
N TYR A 222 -14.91 12.03 -3.46
CA TYR A 222 -13.96 11.11 -2.83
C TYR A 222 -14.13 9.67 -3.33
N ALA A 223 -15.38 9.18 -3.38
CA ALA A 223 -15.71 7.86 -3.90
C ALA A 223 -15.20 7.65 -5.33
N SER A 224 -15.47 8.59 -6.23
CA SER A 224 -15.10 8.48 -7.65
C SER A 224 -13.61 8.71 -7.93
N HIS A 225 -12.98 9.71 -7.30
CA HIS A 225 -11.62 10.14 -7.63
C HIS A 225 -10.52 9.51 -6.76
N ILE A 226 -10.82 9.17 -5.50
CA ILE A 226 -9.82 8.60 -4.56
C ILE A 226 -9.99 7.09 -4.42
N LEU A 227 -11.23 6.60 -4.27
CA LEU A 227 -11.50 5.16 -4.19
C LEU A 227 -11.69 4.50 -5.56
N GLY A 228 -11.79 5.28 -6.64
CA GLY A 228 -11.98 4.75 -8.00
C GLY A 228 -13.34 4.10 -8.25
N LEU A 229 -14.35 4.41 -7.44
CA LEU A 229 -15.70 3.86 -7.56
C LEU A 229 -16.41 4.52 -8.77
N GLN A 230 -16.34 3.83 -9.91
CA GLN A 230 -17.03 4.20 -11.15
C GLN A 230 -18.56 4.16 -10.96
N GLU A 231 -19.32 4.92 -11.77
CA GLU A 231 -20.79 4.79 -11.82
C GLU A 231 -21.23 3.36 -12.17
N SER A 232 -20.50 2.68 -13.06
CA SER A 232 -20.68 1.25 -13.39
C SER A 232 -20.28 0.29 -12.25
N GLY A 233 -19.64 0.82 -11.20
CA GLY A 233 -19.16 0.11 -10.02
C GLY A 233 -19.92 0.46 -8.74
N SER A 234 -21.21 0.81 -8.86
CA SER A 234 -22.20 0.87 -7.78
C SER A 234 -21.72 1.44 -6.44
N LEU A 235 -21.53 2.75 -6.37
CA LEU A 235 -21.69 3.43 -5.08
C LEU A 235 -23.17 3.41 -4.69
N ALA A 236 -23.56 2.48 -3.82
CA ALA A 236 -24.98 2.25 -3.49
C ALA A 236 -25.61 3.34 -2.61
N SER A 237 -24.83 3.98 -1.73
CA SER A 237 -25.32 5.00 -0.80
C SER A 237 -24.20 5.79 -0.14
N ILE A 238 -24.47 7.05 0.20
CA ILE A 238 -23.72 7.83 1.20
C ILE A 238 -24.66 7.98 2.41
N GLU A 239 -24.25 7.55 3.60
CA GLU A 239 -25.04 7.69 4.82
C GLU A 239 -24.46 8.80 5.70
N LEU A 240 -25.12 9.97 5.70
CA LEU A 240 -24.81 11.05 6.64
C LEU A 240 -25.43 10.73 8.00
N SER A 241 -24.80 9.78 8.70
CA SER A 241 -25.22 9.37 10.04
C SER A 241 -25.05 10.54 11.00
N GLN A 242 -26.10 10.85 11.76
CA GLN A 242 -26.13 11.98 12.69
C GLN A 242 -25.93 13.35 11.99
N ILE A 243 -26.47 14.45 12.54
CA ILE A 243 -26.32 15.83 11.97
C ILE A 243 -26.10 16.84 13.12
N SER A 244 -25.20 17.82 12.97
CA SER A 244 -25.04 18.97 13.89
C SER A 244 -24.65 20.24 13.13
N VAL A 245 -25.51 21.26 13.22
CA VAL A 245 -25.42 22.54 12.47
C VAL A 245 -25.47 23.70 13.48
N HIS A 246 -24.38 24.44 13.61
CA HIS A 246 -24.18 25.53 14.56
C HIS A 246 -23.02 26.42 14.08
N PRO A 247 -23.08 27.77 14.11
CA PRO A 247 -24.23 28.67 13.94
C PRO A 247 -24.53 28.93 12.43
N PRO A 248 -25.68 29.52 12.07
CA PRO A 248 -26.04 29.77 10.67
C PRO A 248 -25.04 30.68 9.92
N VAL A 249 -24.80 30.37 8.65
CA VAL A 249 -24.09 31.27 7.72
C VAL A 249 -25.08 32.31 7.22
N ILE A 250 -24.88 33.58 7.61
CA ILE A 250 -25.63 34.72 7.12
C ILE A 250 -24.97 35.21 5.84
N ILE A 251 -25.73 35.26 4.75
CA ILE A 251 -25.24 35.73 3.44
C ILE A 251 -25.48 37.25 3.35
N PRO A 252 -24.44 38.07 3.18
CA PRO A 252 -24.59 39.52 3.03
C PRO A 252 -25.25 39.83 1.68
N LYS A 253 -26.03 40.92 1.65
CA LYS A 253 -26.66 41.41 0.40
C LYS A 253 -25.66 42.09 -0.56
N GLY A 254 -24.40 42.25 -0.14
CA GLY A 254 -23.32 42.80 -0.94
C GLY A 254 -22.75 41.80 -1.96
N GLY A 255 -21.83 42.27 -2.81
CA GLY A 255 -21.23 41.45 -3.87
C GLY A 255 -20.13 40.50 -3.41
N ASP A 256 -19.57 40.70 -2.22
CA ASP A 256 -18.34 40.02 -1.76
C ASP A 256 -18.56 38.55 -1.41
N GLY A 257 -19.79 38.19 -0.99
CA GLY A 257 -20.17 36.83 -0.60
C GLY A 257 -19.60 36.41 0.76
N VAL A 258 -19.74 35.12 1.07
CA VAL A 258 -19.11 34.49 2.25
C VAL A 258 -18.19 33.37 1.78
N GLU A 259 -16.94 33.36 2.23
CA GLU A 259 -16.05 32.22 1.99
C GLU A 259 -16.54 31.03 2.79
N ILE A 260 -16.61 29.86 2.16
CA ILE A 260 -16.94 28.59 2.79
C ILE A 260 -15.87 27.55 2.44
N GLU A 261 -15.37 26.85 3.46
CA GLU A 261 -14.46 25.71 3.33
C GLU A 261 -15.19 24.46 3.81
N ILE A 262 -15.18 23.39 3.01
CA ILE A 262 -15.50 22.03 3.48
C ILE A 262 -14.22 21.20 3.52
N GLU A 263 -13.92 20.64 4.69
CA GLU A 263 -12.88 19.65 4.93
C GLU A 263 -13.52 18.26 5.00
N LEU A 264 -12.97 17.29 4.25
CA LEU A 264 -13.28 15.86 4.38
C LEU A 264 -12.01 15.12 4.82
N ARG A 265 -12.06 14.42 5.95
CA ARG A 265 -10.92 13.70 6.55
C ARG A 265 -11.33 12.29 7.00
N PRO A 266 -10.42 11.30 7.07
CA PRO A 266 -10.73 10.01 7.70
C PRO A 266 -11.15 10.21 9.17
N SER A 267 -12.18 9.48 9.63
CA SER A 267 -12.60 9.57 11.03
C SER A 267 -11.68 8.78 11.96
N VAL A 268 -11.35 9.36 13.11
CA VAL A 268 -10.46 8.77 14.13
C VAL A 268 -11.20 8.26 15.37
N GLU A 269 -12.50 8.51 15.52
CA GLU A 269 -13.28 8.11 16.71
C GLU A 269 -13.53 6.60 16.83
N TYR A 270 -13.33 5.81 15.76
CA TYR A 270 -13.65 4.38 15.72
C TYR A 270 -12.50 3.54 15.09
N PRO A 271 -11.50 3.10 15.89
CA PRO A 271 -10.42 2.25 15.38
C PRO A 271 -10.95 0.86 14.99
N GLY A 272 -10.99 0.58 13.69
CA GLY A 272 -11.41 -0.69 13.10
C GLY A 272 -10.79 -0.91 11.72
N ARG A 273 -11.00 -2.09 11.11
CA ARG A 273 -10.38 -2.43 9.80
C ARG A 273 -10.89 -1.61 8.61
N ASP A 274 -11.92 -0.78 8.79
CA ASP A 274 -12.62 -0.06 7.72
C ASP A 274 -12.41 1.47 7.78
N LEU A 275 -11.17 1.89 8.04
CA LEU A 275 -10.74 3.30 8.01
C LEU A 275 -10.88 3.96 6.62
N ALA A 276 -11.24 3.20 5.58
CA ALA A 276 -11.42 3.66 4.21
C ALA A 276 -12.85 4.12 3.90
N SER A 277 -13.85 3.73 4.71
CA SER A 277 -15.27 4.05 4.45
C SER A 277 -15.82 5.20 5.32
N ARG A 278 -15.16 5.55 6.43
CA ARG A 278 -15.68 6.52 7.41
C ARG A 278 -14.90 7.84 7.39
N HIS A 279 -15.60 8.93 7.10
CA HIS A 279 -15.02 10.26 7.00
C HIS A 279 -15.76 11.26 7.87
N GLU A 280 -15.03 12.19 8.46
CA GLU A 280 -15.62 13.40 9.02
C GLU A 280 -15.64 14.51 7.96
N PHE A 281 -16.79 15.18 7.84
CA PHE A 281 -16.92 16.44 7.13
C PHE A 281 -17.07 17.60 8.10
N ILE A 282 -16.33 18.67 7.87
CA ILE A 282 -16.37 19.91 8.67
C ILE A 282 -16.55 21.06 7.68
N ILE A 283 -17.54 21.90 7.93
CA ILE A 283 -17.88 23.04 7.07
C ILE A 283 -17.75 24.31 7.90
N CYS A 284 -16.91 25.23 7.43
CA CYS A 284 -16.57 26.48 8.08
C CYS A 284 -16.79 27.66 7.13
N SER A 285 -17.10 28.84 7.65
CA SER A 285 -17.25 30.07 6.87
C SER A 285 -16.44 31.23 7.45
N SER A 286 -16.03 32.17 6.60
CA SER A 286 -15.44 33.43 7.09
C SER A 286 -16.49 34.31 7.77
N SER A 287 -16.07 35.05 8.80
CA SER A 287 -16.76 36.27 9.21
C SER A 287 -16.42 37.44 8.27
N GLU A 288 -17.22 38.51 8.27
CA GLU A 288 -16.96 39.74 7.48
C GLU A 288 -15.57 40.38 7.73
N SER A 289 -14.86 39.97 8.79
CA SER A 289 -13.50 40.42 9.11
C SER A 289 -12.38 39.64 8.39
N GLY A 290 -12.70 38.55 7.69
CA GLY A 290 -11.76 37.71 6.91
C GLY A 290 -10.73 36.89 7.72
N ASN A 291 -10.43 37.28 8.96
CA ASN A 291 -9.34 36.70 9.75
C ASN A 291 -9.74 35.47 10.61
N THR A 292 -11.03 35.10 10.64
CA THR A 292 -11.52 33.95 11.44
C THR A 292 -12.55 33.14 10.66
N MET A 293 -12.30 31.83 10.61
CA MET A 293 -13.26 30.80 10.22
C MET A 293 -14.14 30.43 11.42
N ALA A 294 -15.46 30.50 11.26
CA ALA A 294 -16.41 29.90 12.19
C ALA A 294 -16.81 28.52 11.65
N GLU A 295 -16.78 27.49 12.48
CA GLU A 295 -17.39 26.19 12.17
C GLU A 295 -18.92 26.37 12.13
N ASN A 296 -19.58 25.92 11.06
CA ASN A 296 -21.03 26.04 10.86
C ASN A 296 -21.76 24.69 10.86
N CYS A 297 -21.06 23.62 10.47
CA CYS A 297 -21.57 22.26 10.47
C CYS A 297 -20.39 21.30 10.63
N ARG A 298 -20.53 20.30 11.50
CA ARG A 298 -19.53 19.25 11.71
C ARG A 298 -20.25 17.92 11.77
N ARG A 299 -19.68 16.86 11.16
CA ARG A 299 -20.11 15.48 11.43
C ARG A 299 -19.20 14.39 10.90
N SER A 300 -19.52 13.17 11.29
CA SER A 300 -19.10 11.92 10.65
C SER A 300 -20.14 11.48 9.62
N GLY A 301 -19.69 11.06 8.44
CA GLY A 301 -20.47 10.34 7.44
C GLY A 301 -19.83 8.97 7.20
N GLU A 302 -20.64 8.00 6.80
CA GLU A 302 -20.18 6.67 6.41
C GLU A 302 -20.52 6.43 4.94
N LEU A 303 -19.49 6.12 4.16
CA LEU A 303 -19.59 5.71 2.77
C LEU A 303 -20.01 4.24 2.71
N VAL A 304 -21.29 3.98 3.00
CA VAL A 304 -21.82 2.61 3.07
C VAL A 304 -21.93 2.02 1.67
N GLN A 305 -20.92 1.22 1.28
CA GLN A 305 -21.05 0.29 0.17
C GLN A 305 -22.03 -0.82 0.57
N ARG A 306 -23.19 -0.88 -0.10
CA ARG A 306 -24.07 -2.05 -0.09
C ARG A 306 -24.04 -2.67 -1.49
N PRO A 307 -24.21 -4.00 -1.63
CA PRO A 307 -24.59 -4.56 -2.92
C PRO A 307 -25.90 -3.90 -3.36
N LEU A 308 -26.05 -3.61 -4.66
CA LEU A 308 -27.38 -3.37 -5.23
C LEU A 308 -28.23 -4.61 -4.91
N LEU A 309 -29.23 -4.44 -4.04
CA LEU A 309 -30.28 -5.42 -3.92
C LEU A 309 -31.02 -5.41 -5.25
N GLU A 310 -30.89 -6.48 -6.03
CA GLU A 310 -31.82 -6.74 -7.13
C GLU A 310 -33.24 -6.64 -6.55
N GLU A 311 -34.11 -5.83 -7.18
CA GLU A 311 -35.50 -5.76 -6.78
C GLU A 311 -36.16 -7.12 -7.00
N SER A 312 -36.19 -7.94 -5.94
CA SER A 312 -36.91 -9.20 -5.93
C SER A 312 -38.41 -8.91 -5.95
N GLY A 313 -38.94 -8.72 -7.16
CA GLY A 313 -40.30 -8.23 -7.37
C GLY A 313 -41.36 -9.04 -6.63
N ARG A 314 -42.30 -8.33 -6.01
CA ARG A 314 -43.57 -8.80 -5.48
C ARG A 314 -44.63 -7.71 -5.60
#